data_AF-A4J4K4-F1
#
_entry.id   AF-A4J4K4-F1
#
_cell.length_a   1.000
_cell.length_b   1.000
_cell.length_c   1.000
_cell.angle_alpha   90.00
_cell.angle_beta   90.00
_cell.angle_gamma   90.00
#
_symmetry.space_group_name_H-M   'P 1'
#
loop_
_entity.id
_entity.type
_entity.pdbx_description
1 polymer ?
#
loop_
_entity_poly.entity_id
_entity_poly.type
_entity_poly.pdbx_seq_one_letter_code
_entity_poly.pdbx_strand_id
1 'polypeptide(L)'
;MIFVRTGPRFLFLFTPAPGNLIDILVKELNGAVVSFSEAIETAEESNTIVMVTPHEIATAKVANAHTIVLLPLGSSVTLCKVINLKLGNLLTKTELGAGLLLQRLPQGGSKVVDLIKVEHHGMALELEEAINRGEANDTIVLFTEDPLHKSVPVDKVLKPSLLIPQPIPLVYRELRRQAVLYFTHGLANSQWFEVRLNIYDADDYYEIHARRLELVLEDLEAGLILGEVWTKDHALTLFSVAAYQIRLFTMMEPLELKTLLLGMEYDAKGNRFVDIDLYHRQRKIEWGAIAKRLPFGRNKSGLHYRNQLYHRLSQKTLQRLLELEKSLLTN
;
A
#
# COMPACT_ATOMS: atom_id res chain seq x y z
N MET A 1 0.45 -8.58 1.14
CA MET A 1 0.97 -7.46 1.96
C MET A 1 2.22 -6.89 1.31
N ILE A 2 2.32 -5.57 1.22
CA ILE A 2 3.43 -4.86 0.59
C ILE A 2 4.19 -4.11 1.68
N PHE A 3 5.50 -4.29 1.72
CA PHE A 3 6.36 -3.64 2.71
C PHE A 3 7.22 -2.53 2.12
N VAL A 4 7.54 -2.63 0.83
CA VAL A 4 8.40 -1.66 0.14
C VAL A 4 7.82 -1.42 -1.24
N ARG A 5 7.73 -0.16 -1.63
CA ARG A 5 7.22 0.29 -2.93
C ARG A 5 8.16 1.34 -3.51
N THR A 6 8.29 1.36 -4.84
CA THR A 6 8.95 2.47 -5.52
C THR A 6 8.05 3.70 -5.57
N GLY A 7 8.64 4.89 -5.46
CA GLY A 7 7.96 6.16 -5.68
C GLY A 7 8.27 6.74 -7.07
N PRO A 8 7.75 7.94 -7.37
CA PRO A 8 8.10 8.66 -8.59
C PRO A 8 9.61 8.90 -8.73
N ARG A 9 10.02 9.18 -9.97
CA ARG A 9 11.38 9.66 -10.26
C ARG A 9 11.42 11.18 -10.33
N PHE A 10 12.49 11.77 -9.81
CA PHE A 10 12.77 13.20 -9.95
C PHE A 10 13.65 13.45 -11.18
N LEU A 11 13.23 14.37 -12.03
CA LEU A 11 13.95 14.77 -13.24
C LEU A 11 14.06 16.30 -13.31
N PHE A 12 15.27 16.81 -13.36
CA PHE A 12 15.56 18.23 -13.49
C PHE A 12 15.91 18.53 -14.96
N LEU A 13 15.17 19.45 -15.56
CA LEU A 13 15.36 19.90 -16.94
C LEU A 13 15.75 21.38 -16.92
N PHE A 14 16.95 21.68 -17.40
CA PHE A 14 17.45 23.05 -17.47
C PHE A 14 17.20 23.61 -18.87
N THR A 15 16.60 24.80 -18.94
CA THR A 15 16.12 25.37 -20.22
C THR A 15 16.26 26.90 -20.25
N PRO A 16 16.60 27.48 -21.42
CA PRO A 16 16.55 28.92 -21.63
C PRO A 16 15.12 29.43 -21.89
N ALA A 17 14.15 28.54 -22.11
CA ALA A 17 12.76 28.89 -22.40
C ALA A 17 11.77 28.04 -21.59
N PRO A 18 11.65 28.26 -20.26
CA PRO A 18 10.78 27.47 -19.38
C PRO A 18 9.35 27.33 -19.88
N GLY A 19 8.70 28.43 -20.29
CA GLY A 19 7.31 28.41 -20.76
C GLY A 19 7.10 27.48 -21.95
N ASN A 20 8.00 27.52 -22.95
CA ASN A 20 7.89 26.66 -24.12
C ASN A 20 8.07 25.18 -23.77
N LEU A 21 9.00 24.86 -22.86
CA LEU A 21 9.20 23.49 -22.42
C LEU A 21 7.98 22.98 -21.64
N ILE A 22 7.45 23.79 -20.71
CA ILE A 22 6.25 23.45 -19.93
C ILE A 22 5.06 23.16 -20.85
N ASP A 23 4.81 24.01 -21.84
CA ASP A 23 3.74 23.83 -22.82
C ASP A 23 3.85 22.49 -23.55
N ILE A 24 5.05 22.09 -23.95
CA ILE A 24 5.30 20.81 -24.62
C ILE A 24 5.08 19.64 -23.66
N LEU A 25 5.60 19.73 -22.42
CA LEU A 25 5.41 18.68 -21.42
C LEU A 25 3.93 18.46 -21.09
N VAL A 26 3.13 19.53 -21.02
CA VAL A 26 1.69 19.45 -20.78
C VAL A 26 0.95 18.88 -22.00
N LYS A 27 1.18 19.42 -23.20
CA LYS A 27 0.41 19.08 -24.40
C LYS A 27 0.79 17.74 -25.02
N GLU A 28 2.08 17.43 -25.11
CA GLU A 28 2.61 16.25 -25.83
C GLU A 28 2.88 15.05 -24.90
N LEU A 29 3.10 15.31 -23.61
CA LEU A 29 3.40 14.28 -22.61
C LEU A 29 2.30 14.12 -21.56
N ASN A 30 1.15 14.79 -21.74
CA ASN A 30 0.01 14.79 -20.82
C ASN A 30 0.39 15.18 -19.40
N GLY A 31 1.30 16.14 -19.26
CA GLY A 31 1.74 16.65 -17.97
C GLY A 31 0.69 17.52 -17.27
N ALA A 32 0.73 17.54 -15.95
CA ALA A 32 -0.04 18.45 -15.12
C ALA A 32 0.91 19.42 -14.39
N VAL A 33 0.65 20.71 -14.47
CA VAL A 33 1.36 21.72 -13.67
C VAL A 33 0.82 21.66 -12.25
N VAL A 34 1.69 21.40 -11.28
CA VAL A 34 1.31 21.15 -9.89
C VAL A 34 2.29 21.83 -8.93
N SER A 35 1.87 22.01 -7.68
CA SER A 35 2.81 22.38 -6.61
C SER A 35 3.72 21.20 -6.23
N PHE A 36 4.82 21.47 -5.52
CA PHE A 36 5.70 20.40 -5.02
C PHE A 36 4.95 19.43 -4.09
N SER A 37 4.18 19.96 -3.14
CA SER A 37 3.40 19.14 -2.20
C SER A 37 2.38 18.27 -2.92
N GLU A 38 1.65 18.85 -3.87
CA GLU A 38 0.66 18.13 -4.69
C GLU A 38 1.32 17.05 -5.55
N ALA A 39 2.49 17.32 -6.13
CA ALA A 39 3.25 16.33 -6.89
C ALA A 39 3.63 15.11 -6.02
N ILE A 40 4.08 15.33 -4.79
CA ILE A 40 4.44 14.23 -3.87
C ILE A 40 3.20 13.43 -3.43
N GLU A 41 2.07 14.08 -3.19
CA GLU A 41 0.83 13.42 -2.74
C GLU A 41 0.15 12.59 -3.85
N THR A 42 0.22 13.07 -5.09
CA THR A 42 -0.54 12.48 -6.22
C THR A 42 0.29 11.53 -7.06
N ALA A 43 1.62 11.64 -7.04
CA ALA A 43 2.48 10.82 -7.89
C ALA A 43 2.53 9.35 -7.44
N GLU A 44 2.36 8.47 -8.43
CA GLU A 44 2.49 7.03 -8.29
C GLU A 44 3.87 6.53 -8.76
N GLU A 45 4.10 5.22 -8.66
CA GLU A 45 5.40 4.59 -8.94
C GLU A 45 5.90 4.83 -10.38
N SER A 46 4.97 4.90 -11.33
CA SER A 46 5.27 5.06 -12.75
C SER A 46 5.28 6.52 -13.21
N ASN A 47 5.27 7.48 -12.28
CA ASN A 47 5.27 8.89 -12.62
C ASN A 47 6.68 9.50 -12.54
N THR A 48 6.84 10.63 -13.22
CA THR A 48 8.03 11.47 -13.12
C THR A 48 7.62 12.85 -12.67
N ILE A 49 8.23 13.33 -11.60
CA ILE A 49 8.12 14.71 -11.16
C ILE A 49 9.24 15.48 -11.87
N VAL A 50 8.85 16.35 -12.80
CA VAL A 50 9.78 17.13 -13.60
C VAL A 50 9.91 18.53 -13.02
N MET A 51 11.12 18.89 -12.61
CA MET A 51 11.49 20.24 -12.21
C MET A 51 12.02 20.98 -13.45
N VAL A 52 11.25 21.96 -13.93
CA VAL A 52 11.69 22.84 -15.03
C VAL A 52 12.46 24.01 -14.41
N THR A 53 13.75 24.07 -14.68
CA THR A 53 14.68 25.02 -14.07
C THR A 53 15.25 25.96 -15.15
N PRO A 54 15.30 27.28 -14.91
CA PRO A 54 15.99 28.22 -15.81
C PRO A 54 17.48 27.86 -15.93
N HIS A 55 18.03 27.91 -17.15
CA HIS A 55 19.40 27.48 -17.42
C HIS A 55 20.50 28.28 -16.70
N GLU A 56 20.19 29.50 -16.23
CA GLU A 56 21.10 30.35 -15.47
C GLU A 56 21.41 29.76 -14.08
N ILE A 57 20.55 28.85 -13.59
CA ILE A 57 20.72 28.18 -12.31
C ILE A 57 21.49 26.88 -12.53
N ALA A 58 22.64 26.74 -11.87
CA ALA A 58 23.51 25.58 -12.03
C ALA A 58 23.11 24.34 -11.21
N THR A 59 22.22 24.49 -10.22
CA THR A 59 21.97 23.45 -9.21
C THR A 59 20.55 22.88 -9.28
N ALA A 60 20.47 21.55 -9.33
CA ALA A 60 19.22 20.78 -9.25
C ALA A 60 18.67 20.83 -7.82
N LYS A 61 17.80 21.81 -7.56
CA LYS A 61 17.08 21.93 -6.29
C LYS A 61 15.61 22.22 -6.55
N VAL A 62 14.75 21.73 -5.66
CA VAL A 62 13.30 21.95 -5.73
C VAL A 62 12.99 23.46 -5.76
N ALA A 63 13.59 24.23 -4.86
CA ALA A 63 13.42 25.69 -4.76
C ALA A 63 13.89 26.47 -6.00
N ASN A 64 14.73 25.87 -6.85
CA ASN A 64 15.20 26.51 -8.09
C ASN A 64 14.28 26.22 -9.29
N ALA A 65 13.29 25.34 -9.14
CA ALA A 65 12.35 25.04 -10.21
C ALA A 65 11.46 26.28 -10.48
N HIS A 66 11.40 26.72 -11.73
CA HIS A 66 10.41 27.71 -12.16
C HIS A 66 9.00 27.13 -12.10
N THR A 67 8.86 25.86 -12.47
CA THR A 67 7.58 25.14 -12.47
C THR A 67 7.85 23.65 -12.28
N ILE A 68 6.91 22.97 -11.61
CA ILE A 68 6.91 21.53 -11.46
C ILE A 68 5.79 20.96 -12.33
N VAL A 69 6.15 19.95 -13.14
CA VAL A 69 5.22 19.24 -14.01
C VAL A 69 5.22 17.77 -13.61
N LEU A 70 4.06 17.25 -13.20
CA LEU A 70 3.86 15.83 -12.97
C LEU A 70 3.54 15.15 -14.30
N LEU A 71 4.36 14.17 -14.69
CA LEU A 71 4.13 13.38 -15.89
C LEU A 71 3.63 11.97 -15.52
N PRO A 72 2.60 11.46 -16.21
CA PRO A 72 2.09 10.10 -16.01
C PRO A 72 2.97 9.04 -16.68
N LEU A 73 4.29 9.27 -16.72
CA LEU A 73 5.28 8.46 -17.45
C LEU A 73 6.51 8.26 -16.58
N GLY A 74 7.14 7.09 -16.68
CA GLY A 74 8.42 6.82 -16.01
C GLY A 74 9.58 7.60 -16.66
N SER A 75 10.61 7.91 -15.87
CA SER A 75 11.70 8.82 -16.30
C SER A 75 12.39 8.43 -17.60
N SER A 76 12.63 7.14 -17.85
CA SER A 76 13.22 6.66 -19.10
C SER A 76 12.30 6.91 -20.31
N VAL A 77 10.98 6.71 -20.14
CA VAL A 77 10.00 6.99 -21.21
C VAL A 77 9.91 8.49 -21.46
N THR A 78 9.90 9.30 -20.39
CA THR A 78 9.96 10.76 -20.48
C THR A 78 11.17 11.22 -21.28
N LEU A 79 12.37 10.74 -20.94
CA LEU A 79 13.61 11.09 -21.65
C LEU A 79 13.59 10.64 -23.12
N CYS A 80 13.10 9.43 -23.41
CA CYS A 80 12.91 8.97 -24.80
C CYS A 80 11.98 9.89 -25.58
N LYS A 81 10.86 10.33 -24.99
CA LYS A 81 9.94 11.28 -25.63
C LYS A 81 10.61 12.63 -25.88
N VAL A 82 11.34 13.17 -24.90
CA VAL A 82 12.09 14.43 -25.03
C VAL A 82 13.08 14.36 -26.20
N ILE A 83 13.81 13.25 -26.34
CA ILE A 83 14.76 13.01 -27.44
C ILE A 83 14.02 12.92 -28.78
N ASN A 84 12.94 12.13 -28.85
CA ASN A 84 12.19 11.90 -30.09
C ASN A 84 11.43 13.14 -30.58
N LEU A 85 11.00 14.00 -29.67
CA LEU A 85 10.43 15.32 -29.97
C LEU A 85 11.50 16.36 -30.35
N LYS A 86 12.79 15.97 -30.37
CA LYS A 86 13.93 16.81 -30.75
C LYS A 86 14.03 18.08 -29.90
N LEU A 87 13.72 17.98 -28.60
CA LEU A 87 13.74 19.12 -27.67
C LEU A 87 15.15 19.55 -27.25
N GLY A 88 16.20 19.01 -27.85
CA GLY A 88 17.60 19.31 -27.50
C GLY A 88 17.92 20.81 -27.57
N ASN A 89 17.34 21.56 -28.52
CA ASN A 89 17.55 23.01 -28.61
C ASN A 89 16.87 23.81 -27.49
N LEU A 90 15.92 23.19 -26.77
CA LEU A 90 15.24 23.77 -25.62
C LEU A 90 15.85 23.33 -24.30
N LEU A 91 16.87 22.46 -24.31
CA LEU A 91 17.49 21.90 -23.10
C LEU A 91 18.98 22.20 -23.08
N THR A 92 19.47 22.77 -21.99
CA THR A 92 20.91 22.95 -21.76
C THR A 92 21.52 21.79 -20.99
N LYS A 93 20.74 21.19 -20.09
CA LYS A 93 21.19 20.13 -19.19
C LYS A 93 19.99 19.32 -18.70
N THR A 94 20.21 18.04 -18.44
CA THR A 94 19.23 17.17 -17.78
C THR A 94 19.91 16.41 -16.65
N GLU A 95 19.24 16.31 -15.51
CA GLU A 95 19.76 15.59 -14.34
C GLU A 95 18.66 14.73 -13.70
N LEU A 96 18.99 13.49 -13.36
CA LEU A 96 18.13 12.66 -12.54
C LEU A 96 18.45 12.92 -11.07
N GLY A 97 17.42 13.14 -10.26
CA GLY A 97 17.56 13.10 -8.82
C GLY A 97 17.58 11.67 -8.28
N ALA A 98 17.72 11.57 -6.96
CA ALA A 98 17.64 10.30 -6.24
C ALA A 98 16.37 9.50 -6.55
N GLY A 99 16.48 8.18 -6.44
CA GLY A 99 15.30 7.32 -6.42
C GLY A 99 14.48 7.54 -5.16
N LEU A 100 13.19 7.22 -5.21
CA LEU A 100 12.31 7.27 -4.05
C LEU A 100 11.78 5.87 -3.75
N LEU A 101 11.88 5.45 -2.50
CA LEU A 101 11.24 4.26 -1.96
C LEU A 101 10.34 4.66 -0.80
N LEU A 102 9.23 3.94 -0.65
CA LEU A 102 8.34 4.04 0.49
C LEU A 102 8.35 2.69 1.22
N GLN A 103 8.73 2.72 2.49
CA GLN A 103 8.83 1.57 3.39
C GLN A 103 7.70 1.62 4.41
N ARG A 104 6.90 0.56 4.46
CA ARG A 104 5.90 0.38 5.50
C ARG A 104 6.57 -0.09 6.79
N LEU A 105 6.16 0.50 7.89
CA LEU A 105 6.52 0.12 9.26
C LEU A 105 5.26 -0.32 10.01
N PRO A 106 5.38 -1.16 11.03
CA PRO A 106 4.29 -1.36 11.97
C PRO A 106 4.06 -0.09 12.82
N GLN A 107 2.90 -0.01 13.47
CA GLN A 107 2.60 1.06 14.42
C GLN A 107 3.67 1.15 15.51
N GLY A 108 4.26 2.34 15.67
CA GLY A 108 5.34 2.58 16.63
C GLY A 108 6.70 1.98 16.24
N GLY A 109 6.86 1.54 14.99
CA GLY A 109 8.06 0.88 14.46
C GLY A 109 9.24 1.80 14.14
N SER A 110 9.30 3.01 14.70
CA SER A 110 10.30 4.03 14.35
C SER A 110 11.75 3.58 14.56
N LYS A 111 12.01 2.64 15.48
CA LYS A 111 13.35 2.05 15.71
C LYS A 111 13.94 1.38 14.46
N VAL A 112 13.08 0.92 13.54
CA VAL A 112 13.52 0.32 12.27
C VAL A 112 14.18 1.35 11.36
N VAL A 113 13.78 2.63 11.47
CA VAL A 113 14.41 3.72 10.72
C VAL A 113 15.89 3.82 11.08
N ASP A 114 16.22 3.78 12.38
CA ASP A 114 17.61 3.81 12.84
C ASP A 114 18.40 2.57 12.41
N LEU A 115 17.76 1.40 12.42
CA LEU A 115 18.39 0.16 11.94
C LEU A 115 18.76 0.27 10.45
N ILE A 116 17.80 0.65 9.60
CA ILE A 116 18.03 0.84 8.16
C ILE A 116 19.08 1.92 7.92
N LYS A 117 19.05 3.00 8.70
CA LYS A 117 20.03 4.09 8.64
C LYS A 117 21.45 3.58 8.89
N VAL A 118 21.67 2.79 9.93
CA VAL A 118 23.00 2.24 10.24
C VAL A 118 23.44 1.24 9.17
N GLU A 119 22.58 0.29 8.81
CA GLU A 119 22.92 -0.79 7.87
C GLU A 119 23.22 -0.29 6.45
N HIS A 120 22.55 0.78 6.01
CA HIS A 120 22.72 1.34 4.67
C HIS A 120 23.51 2.65 4.64
N HIS A 121 24.14 3.05 5.76
CA HIS A 121 24.87 4.31 5.88
C HIS A 121 24.03 5.54 5.45
N GLY A 122 22.75 5.53 5.83
CA GLY A 122 21.79 6.57 5.46
C GLY A 122 21.99 7.87 6.24
N MET A 123 21.67 8.98 5.59
CA MET A 123 21.60 10.31 6.20
C MET A 123 20.14 10.67 6.50
N ALA A 124 19.85 11.00 7.75
CA ALA A 124 18.52 11.45 8.16
C ALA A 124 18.30 12.91 7.75
N LEU A 125 17.35 13.16 6.86
CA LEU A 125 17.05 14.47 6.29
C LEU A 125 15.53 14.69 6.18
N GLU A 126 15.11 15.94 6.08
CA GLU A 126 13.78 16.28 5.56
C GLU A 126 13.70 15.93 4.07
N LEU A 127 12.51 15.56 3.57
CA LEU A 127 12.34 15.06 2.20
C LEU A 127 12.88 16.04 1.14
N GLU A 128 12.55 17.33 1.26
CA GLU A 128 13.03 18.33 0.30
C GLU A 128 14.56 18.43 0.28
N GLU A 129 15.21 18.38 1.46
CA GLU A 129 16.67 18.40 1.55
C GLU A 129 17.29 17.11 1.02
N ALA A 130 16.63 15.96 1.23
CA ALA A 130 17.06 14.69 0.65
C ALA A 130 17.00 14.72 -0.88
N ILE A 131 15.98 15.35 -1.48
CA ILE A 131 15.88 15.56 -2.93
C ILE A 131 16.95 16.54 -3.43
N ASN A 132 17.19 17.62 -2.69
CA ASN A 132 18.18 18.64 -3.07
C ASN A 132 19.63 18.14 -3.02
N ARG A 133 19.93 17.17 -2.15
CA ARG A 133 21.26 16.57 -2.02
C ARG A 133 21.43 15.28 -2.83
N GLY A 134 20.35 14.55 -3.04
CA GLY A 134 20.38 13.22 -3.63
C GLY A 134 20.55 13.24 -5.14
N GLU A 135 21.51 12.48 -5.63
CA GLU A 135 21.83 12.37 -7.05
C GLU A 135 21.25 11.09 -7.67
N ALA A 136 21.40 10.91 -8.98
CA ALA A 136 20.83 9.79 -9.73
C ALA A 136 21.13 8.40 -9.15
N ASN A 137 22.29 8.26 -8.49
CA ASN A 137 22.78 7.02 -7.89
C ASN A 137 22.47 6.89 -6.39
N ASP A 138 21.65 7.79 -5.83
CA ASP A 138 21.20 7.72 -4.45
C ASP A 138 19.74 7.27 -4.38
N THR A 139 19.31 6.92 -3.17
CA THR A 139 17.93 6.53 -2.88
C THR A 139 17.43 7.20 -1.62
N ILE A 140 16.31 7.87 -1.72
CA ILE A 140 15.53 8.38 -0.60
C ILE A 140 14.57 7.29 -0.16
N VAL A 141 14.54 6.98 1.13
CA VAL A 141 13.57 6.09 1.75
C VAL A 141 12.67 6.92 2.66
N LEU A 142 11.38 6.91 2.33
CA LEU A 142 10.30 7.42 3.15
C LEU A 142 9.68 6.28 3.96
N PHE A 143 9.06 6.62 5.09
CA PHE A 143 8.44 5.64 5.98
C PHE A 143 6.97 5.98 6.23
N THR A 144 6.15 4.96 6.43
CA THR A 144 4.73 5.14 6.76
C THR A 144 4.20 3.92 7.52
N GLU A 145 3.14 4.09 8.30
CA GLU A 145 2.41 2.96 8.92
C GLU A 145 1.27 2.45 8.02
N ASP A 146 0.90 3.25 7.01
CA ASP A 146 -0.24 3.01 6.14
C ASP A 146 0.07 1.93 5.07
N PRO A 147 -0.95 1.21 4.59
CA PRO A 147 -0.82 0.27 3.48
C PRO A 147 -0.23 0.93 2.21
N LEU A 148 0.61 0.20 1.48
CA LEU A 148 1.33 0.72 0.31
C LEU A 148 0.63 0.46 -1.02
N HIS A 149 -0.44 -0.31 -1.08
CA HIS A 149 -1.20 -0.48 -2.32
C HIS A 149 -2.09 0.74 -2.67
N LYS A 150 -2.20 1.74 -1.78
CA LYS A 150 -2.89 3.03 -2.01
C LYS A 150 -1.88 4.18 -2.02
N SER A 151 -2.28 5.37 -2.52
CA SER A 151 -1.45 6.56 -2.29
C SER A 151 -1.37 6.86 -0.80
N VAL A 152 -0.20 7.31 -0.36
CA VAL A 152 0.07 7.62 1.05
C VAL A 152 0.14 9.14 1.17
N PRO A 153 -0.80 9.77 1.89
CA PRO A 153 -0.78 11.21 2.12
C PRO A 153 0.53 11.69 2.77
N VAL A 154 0.97 12.90 2.44
CA VAL A 154 2.24 13.44 2.96
C VAL A 154 2.26 13.57 4.48
N ASP A 155 1.13 13.84 5.12
CA ASP A 155 1.00 13.90 6.58
C ASP A 155 1.12 12.53 7.27
N LYS A 156 0.97 11.44 6.50
CA LYS A 156 1.20 10.04 6.94
C LYS A 156 2.61 9.54 6.67
N VAL A 157 3.46 10.36 6.06
CA VAL A 157 4.88 10.07 5.90
C VAL A 157 5.60 10.44 7.20
N LEU A 158 6.27 9.45 7.79
CA LEU A 158 7.04 9.61 9.02
C LEU A 158 8.36 10.32 8.73
N LYS A 159 8.78 11.15 9.69
CA LYS A 159 10.08 11.83 9.68
C LYS A 159 11.07 11.14 10.61
N PRO A 160 12.38 11.14 10.30
CA PRO A 160 13.01 11.72 9.10
C PRO A 160 12.92 10.78 7.89
N SER A 161 13.19 11.31 6.69
CA SER A 161 13.55 10.50 5.53
C SER A 161 15.02 10.07 5.60
N LEU A 162 15.39 8.99 4.92
CA LEU A 162 16.78 8.58 4.78
C LEU A 162 17.27 8.75 3.35
N LEU A 163 18.35 9.51 3.16
CA LEU A 163 19.12 9.52 1.91
C LEU A 163 20.24 8.47 2.01
N ILE A 164 20.15 7.42 1.20
CA ILE A 164 21.10 6.32 1.13
C ILE A 164 21.98 6.50 -0.11
N PRO A 165 23.32 6.49 0.03
CA PRO A 165 24.26 6.72 -1.08
C PRO A 165 24.45 5.46 -1.94
N GLN A 166 23.34 4.87 -2.40
CA GLN A 166 23.28 3.67 -3.22
C GLN A 166 22.09 3.73 -4.20
N PRO A 167 22.23 3.15 -5.40
CA PRO A 167 21.20 3.26 -6.43
C PRO A 167 19.97 2.43 -6.07
N ILE A 168 18.80 2.93 -6.50
CA ILE A 168 17.49 2.36 -6.14
C ILE A 168 17.35 0.85 -6.32
N PRO A 169 17.89 0.18 -7.36
CA PRO A 169 17.69 -1.26 -7.51
C PRO A 169 18.37 -2.07 -6.40
N LEU A 170 19.51 -1.58 -5.87
CA LEU A 170 20.23 -2.25 -4.79
C LEU A 170 19.49 -2.07 -3.46
N VAL A 171 19.13 -0.83 -3.13
CA VAL A 171 18.40 -0.53 -1.88
C VAL A 171 17.05 -1.23 -1.88
N TYR A 172 16.30 -1.16 -2.98
CA TYR A 172 15.00 -1.82 -3.10
C TYR A 172 15.11 -3.34 -2.91
N ARG A 173 16.12 -3.98 -3.51
CA ARG A 173 16.34 -5.43 -3.37
C ARG A 173 16.64 -5.81 -1.92
N GLU A 174 17.51 -5.07 -1.24
CA GLU A 174 17.87 -5.38 0.14
C GLU A 174 16.72 -5.12 1.11
N LEU A 175 16.04 -3.97 1.00
CA LEU A 175 14.86 -3.67 1.83
C LEU A 175 13.76 -4.72 1.61
N ARG A 176 13.51 -5.13 0.37
CA ARG A 176 12.53 -6.17 0.07
C ARG A 176 12.94 -7.54 0.63
N ARG A 177 14.21 -7.91 0.53
CA ARG A 177 14.75 -9.17 1.08
C ARG A 177 14.57 -9.24 2.60
N GLN A 178 14.76 -8.11 3.28
CA GLN A 178 14.68 -8.00 4.73
C GLN A 178 13.33 -7.49 5.24
N ALA A 179 12.36 -7.28 4.35
CA ALA A 179 11.10 -6.59 4.65
C ALA A 179 10.36 -7.16 5.86
N VAL A 180 10.17 -8.48 5.89
CA VAL A 180 9.48 -9.16 7.00
C VAL A 180 10.30 -9.03 8.30
N LEU A 181 11.63 -9.11 8.22
CA LEU A 181 12.52 -8.97 9.38
C LEU A 181 12.45 -7.55 9.95
N TYR A 182 12.61 -6.52 9.12
CA TYR A 182 12.50 -5.12 9.53
C TYR A 182 11.13 -4.83 10.13
N PHE A 183 10.07 -5.26 9.44
CA PHE A 183 8.72 -5.06 9.94
C PHE A 183 8.52 -5.76 11.29
N THR A 184 9.08 -6.96 11.47
CA THR A 184 9.02 -7.71 12.74
C THR A 184 9.81 -7.02 13.85
N HIS A 185 11.01 -6.49 13.57
CA HIS A 185 11.80 -5.73 14.54
C HIS A 185 11.11 -4.44 14.99
N GLY A 186 10.26 -3.86 14.15
CA GLY A 186 9.46 -2.68 14.49
C GLY A 186 8.27 -2.96 15.39
N LEU A 187 7.92 -4.24 15.62
CA LEU A 187 6.80 -4.60 16.47
C LEU A 187 7.16 -4.31 17.94
N ALA A 188 6.69 -3.18 18.46
CA ALA A 188 6.95 -2.78 19.84
C ALA A 188 6.27 -3.74 20.84
N ASN A 189 4.93 -3.68 20.92
CA ASN A 189 4.09 -4.52 21.78
C ASN A 189 3.17 -5.47 21.00
N SER A 190 3.12 -5.31 19.67
CA SER A 190 2.32 -6.16 18.80
C SER A 190 3.11 -7.43 18.47
N GLN A 191 2.42 -8.47 18.04
CA GLN A 191 3.03 -9.71 17.60
C GLN A 191 2.33 -10.20 16.34
N TRP A 192 3.03 -11.04 15.59
CA TRP A 192 2.35 -11.81 14.57
C TRP A 192 1.44 -12.85 15.22
N PHE A 193 0.22 -12.94 14.71
CA PHE A 193 -0.75 -13.96 15.04
C PHE A 193 -0.83 -14.96 13.90
N GLU A 194 -0.63 -16.23 14.22
CA GLU A 194 -1.05 -17.33 13.36
C GLU A 194 -2.49 -17.71 13.74
N VAL A 195 -3.40 -17.58 12.77
CA VAL A 195 -4.81 -17.89 12.95
C VAL A 195 -5.30 -18.82 11.84
N ARG A 196 -6.37 -19.56 12.14
CA ARG A 196 -7.07 -20.38 11.15
C ARG A 196 -8.47 -19.85 10.96
N LEU A 197 -8.88 -19.71 9.70
CA LEU A 197 -10.20 -19.29 9.29
C LEU A 197 -10.89 -20.51 8.70
N ASN A 198 -11.96 -21.01 9.32
CA ASN A 198 -12.77 -22.08 8.75
C ASN A 198 -14.03 -21.46 8.13
N ILE A 199 -14.21 -21.67 6.84
CA ILE A 199 -15.38 -21.24 6.08
C ILE A 199 -16.33 -22.43 5.98
N TYR A 200 -17.53 -22.28 6.54
CA TYR A 200 -18.63 -23.24 6.37
C TYR A 200 -19.71 -22.60 5.53
N ASP A 201 -20.09 -23.31 4.47
CA ASP A 201 -21.08 -22.86 3.51
C ASP A 201 -22.02 -24.02 3.20
N ALA A 202 -23.32 -23.79 3.32
CA ALA A 202 -24.33 -24.79 3.04
C ALA A 202 -24.66 -24.88 1.55
N ASP A 203 -24.34 -23.83 0.78
CA ASP A 203 -24.72 -23.68 -0.63
C ASP A 203 -23.55 -23.93 -1.59
N ASP A 204 -22.43 -24.47 -1.08
CA ASP A 204 -21.23 -24.91 -1.83
C ASP A 204 -20.50 -23.82 -2.67
N TYR A 205 -20.64 -22.54 -2.31
CA TYR A 205 -19.93 -21.40 -2.89
C TYR A 205 -18.56 -21.08 -2.23
N TYR A 206 -17.86 -22.10 -1.72
CA TYR A 206 -16.58 -21.93 -1.01
C TYR A 206 -15.54 -21.09 -1.75
N GLU A 207 -15.40 -21.29 -3.07
CA GLU A 207 -14.45 -20.53 -3.89
C GLU A 207 -14.79 -19.03 -3.92
N ILE A 208 -16.08 -18.68 -3.97
CA ILE A 208 -16.54 -17.30 -3.94
C ILE A 208 -16.22 -16.69 -2.56
N HIS A 209 -16.47 -17.43 -1.47
CA HIS A 209 -16.17 -16.97 -0.12
C HIS A 209 -14.67 -16.78 0.12
N ALA A 210 -13.84 -17.72 -0.32
CA ALA A 210 -12.38 -17.59 -0.28
C ALA A 210 -11.91 -16.36 -1.07
N ARG A 211 -12.43 -16.16 -2.29
CA ARG A 211 -12.07 -15.00 -3.11
C ARG A 211 -12.51 -13.67 -2.51
N ARG A 212 -13.70 -13.61 -1.90
CA ARG A 212 -14.18 -12.45 -1.15
C ARG A 212 -13.21 -12.11 0.00
N LEU A 213 -12.78 -13.12 0.75
CA LEU A 213 -11.84 -12.96 1.85
C LEU A 213 -10.47 -12.49 1.38
N GLU A 214 -9.91 -13.09 0.32
CA GLU A 214 -8.65 -12.65 -0.29
C GLU A 214 -8.68 -11.16 -0.66
N LEU A 215 -9.73 -10.71 -1.36
CA LEU A 215 -9.88 -9.31 -1.77
C LEU A 215 -9.87 -8.35 -0.57
N VAL A 216 -10.58 -8.72 0.50
CA VAL A 216 -10.62 -7.91 1.72
C VAL A 216 -9.28 -7.89 2.43
N LEU A 217 -8.61 -9.04 2.57
CA LEU A 217 -7.30 -9.14 3.20
C LEU A 217 -6.21 -8.40 2.40
N GLU A 218 -6.31 -8.40 1.08
CA GLU A 218 -5.39 -7.70 0.18
C GLU A 218 -5.54 -6.17 0.29
N ASP A 219 -6.76 -5.65 0.18
CA ASP A 219 -7.04 -4.19 0.24
C ASP A 219 -6.82 -3.59 1.64
N LEU A 220 -6.84 -4.41 2.67
CA LEU A 220 -6.50 -3.96 4.02
C LEU A 220 -5.05 -4.26 4.40
N GLU A 221 -4.32 -4.97 3.52
CA GLU A 221 -3.01 -5.57 3.80
C GLU A 221 -2.99 -6.26 5.18
N ALA A 222 -4.05 -7.00 5.49
CA ALA A 222 -4.31 -7.53 6.82
C ALA A 222 -3.41 -8.72 7.19
N GLY A 223 -2.69 -9.32 6.25
CA GLY A 223 -1.76 -10.40 6.54
C GLY A 223 -1.24 -11.13 5.30
N LEU A 224 -0.68 -12.32 5.55
CA LEU A 224 -0.21 -13.29 4.54
C LEU A 224 -1.00 -14.59 4.69
N ILE A 225 -1.59 -15.06 3.60
CA ILE A 225 -2.16 -16.41 3.54
C ILE A 225 -0.98 -17.39 3.44
N LEU A 226 -0.89 -18.30 4.41
CA LEU A 226 0.17 -19.31 4.49
C LEU A 226 -0.20 -20.61 3.79
N GLY A 227 -1.50 -20.86 3.62
CA GLY A 227 -1.99 -22.06 2.96
C GLY A 227 -3.50 -22.22 3.10
N GLU A 228 -4.03 -23.07 2.24
CA GLU A 228 -5.46 -23.34 2.11
C GLU A 228 -5.66 -24.85 2.04
N VAL A 229 -6.68 -25.36 2.73
CA VAL A 229 -6.92 -26.81 2.82
C VAL A 229 -8.37 -27.12 3.10
N TRP A 230 -8.88 -28.18 2.50
CA TRP A 230 -10.15 -28.78 2.91
C TRP A 230 -9.98 -29.52 4.24
N THR A 231 -10.82 -29.20 5.21
CA THR A 231 -10.84 -29.87 6.52
C THR A 231 -12.23 -30.41 6.83
N LYS A 232 -12.29 -31.28 7.84
CA LYS A 232 -13.53 -31.78 8.41
C LYS A 232 -13.55 -31.46 9.89
N ASP A 233 -14.57 -30.72 10.33
CA ASP A 233 -14.80 -30.50 11.76
C ASP A 233 -15.81 -31.51 12.28
N HIS A 234 -15.43 -32.16 13.39
CA HIS A 234 -16.28 -33.11 14.09
C HIS A 234 -17.17 -32.35 15.08
N ALA A 235 -18.27 -31.80 14.57
CA ALA A 235 -19.21 -31.03 15.38
C ALA A 235 -19.87 -31.89 16.47
N LEU A 236 -20.05 -33.20 16.22
CA LEU A 236 -20.57 -34.22 17.13
C LEU A 236 -19.92 -35.57 16.81
N THR A 237 -19.92 -36.52 17.76
CA THR A 237 -19.51 -37.91 17.50
C THR A 237 -20.28 -38.44 16.28
N LEU A 238 -19.57 -38.85 15.22
CA LEU A 238 -20.08 -39.34 13.92
C LEU A 238 -20.59 -38.31 12.90
N PHE A 239 -20.63 -37.01 13.21
CA PHE A 239 -20.97 -35.97 12.22
C PHE A 239 -19.75 -35.11 11.90
N SER A 240 -19.28 -35.18 10.66
CA SER A 240 -18.23 -34.31 10.13
C SER A 240 -18.82 -33.30 9.15
N VAL A 241 -18.60 -32.01 9.41
CA VAL A 241 -18.94 -30.94 8.47
C VAL A 241 -17.68 -30.54 7.71
N ALA A 242 -17.77 -30.48 6.39
CA ALA A 242 -16.67 -29.98 5.57
C ALA A 242 -16.49 -28.48 5.80
N ALA A 243 -15.24 -28.02 5.85
CA ALA A 243 -14.92 -26.61 5.91
C ALA A 243 -13.72 -26.32 5.03
N TYR A 244 -13.72 -25.15 4.41
CA TYR A 244 -12.55 -24.64 3.71
C TYR A 244 -11.70 -23.83 4.70
N GLN A 245 -10.49 -24.29 4.99
CA GLN A 245 -9.61 -23.68 5.97
C GLN A 245 -8.53 -22.83 5.31
N ILE A 246 -8.37 -21.61 5.80
CA ILE A 246 -7.31 -20.69 5.42
C ILE A 246 -6.42 -20.43 6.63
N ARG A 247 -5.11 -20.65 6.50
CA ARG A 247 -4.11 -20.27 7.50
C ARG A 247 -3.62 -18.86 7.21
N LEU A 248 -3.79 -17.95 8.15
CA LEU A 248 -3.44 -16.54 8.01
C LEU A 248 -2.38 -16.16 9.05
N PHE A 249 -1.36 -15.45 8.59
CA PHE A 249 -0.37 -14.78 9.43
C PHE A 249 -0.63 -13.27 9.39
N THR A 250 -1.02 -12.71 10.52
CA THR A 250 -1.57 -11.34 10.60
C THR A 250 -1.01 -10.58 11.79
N MET A 251 -0.97 -9.25 11.67
CA MET A 251 -0.72 -8.35 12.79
C MET A 251 -2.00 -7.82 13.43
N MET A 252 -3.14 -8.09 12.80
CA MET A 252 -4.44 -7.70 13.32
C MET A 252 -4.73 -8.54 14.56
N GLU A 253 -5.06 -7.86 15.67
CA GLU A 253 -5.46 -8.53 16.89
C GLU A 253 -6.62 -9.50 16.59
N PRO A 254 -6.61 -10.74 17.11
CA PRO A 254 -7.60 -11.76 16.72
C PRO A 254 -9.05 -11.29 16.91
N LEU A 255 -9.33 -10.45 17.91
CA LEU A 255 -10.66 -9.90 18.12
C LEU A 255 -11.07 -8.84 17.08
N GLU A 256 -10.11 -8.04 16.60
CA GLU A 256 -10.35 -7.13 15.47
C GLU A 256 -10.59 -7.94 14.20
N LEU A 257 -9.79 -8.97 13.94
CA LEU A 257 -9.98 -9.84 12.79
C LEU A 257 -11.35 -10.54 12.81
N LYS A 258 -11.80 -11.06 13.96
CA LYS A 258 -13.15 -11.64 14.04
C LYS A 258 -14.23 -10.59 13.74
N THR A 259 -14.03 -9.33 14.12
CA THR A 259 -14.96 -8.24 13.78
C THR A 259 -15.04 -8.01 12.26
N LEU A 260 -13.90 -8.05 11.58
CA LEU A 260 -13.82 -7.98 10.12
C LEU A 260 -14.57 -9.14 9.46
N LEU A 261 -14.34 -10.38 9.92
CA LEU A 261 -14.97 -11.58 9.36
C LEU A 261 -16.50 -11.55 9.53
N LEU A 262 -17.00 -11.08 10.67
CA LEU A 262 -18.44 -10.88 10.88
C LEU A 262 -19.06 -9.94 9.84
N GLY A 263 -18.32 -8.92 9.38
CA GLY A 263 -18.79 -8.03 8.31
C GLY A 263 -18.91 -8.71 6.94
N MET A 264 -18.27 -9.87 6.75
CA MET A 264 -18.30 -10.65 5.51
C MET A 264 -19.39 -11.73 5.50
N GLU A 265 -19.84 -12.17 6.68
CA GLU A 265 -20.81 -13.25 6.83
C GLU A 265 -22.23 -12.88 6.35
N TYR A 266 -22.56 -11.58 6.31
CA TYR A 266 -23.93 -11.09 6.08
C TYR A 266 -24.11 -10.31 4.78
N ASP A 267 -25.34 -10.35 4.26
CA ASP A 267 -25.81 -9.58 3.11
C ASP A 267 -26.31 -8.18 3.50
N ALA A 268 -26.72 -7.39 2.50
CA ALA A 268 -27.28 -6.05 2.71
C ALA A 268 -28.65 -6.05 3.43
N LYS A 269 -29.36 -7.19 3.44
CA LYS A 269 -30.65 -7.38 4.12
C LYS A 269 -30.48 -7.93 5.55
N GLY A 270 -29.26 -8.28 5.96
CA GLY A 270 -28.95 -8.91 7.24
C GLY A 270 -29.14 -10.43 7.28
N ASN A 271 -29.29 -11.09 6.12
CA ASN A 271 -29.24 -12.55 6.01
C ASN A 271 -27.78 -13.02 6.00
N ARG A 272 -27.51 -14.18 6.58
CA ARG A 272 -26.17 -14.76 6.61
C ARG A 272 -25.96 -15.62 5.36
N PHE A 273 -24.88 -15.36 4.62
CA PHE A 273 -24.46 -16.18 3.50
C PHE A 273 -23.52 -17.31 3.91
N VAL A 274 -22.66 -17.06 4.91
CA VAL A 274 -21.54 -17.96 5.25
C VAL A 274 -21.20 -17.86 6.72
N ASP A 275 -20.68 -18.94 7.29
CA ASP A 275 -20.06 -18.93 8.62
C ASP A 275 -18.54 -18.91 8.49
N ILE A 276 -17.88 -17.92 9.10
CA ILE A 276 -16.42 -17.84 9.09
C ILE A 276 -15.91 -17.84 10.53
N ASP A 277 -15.43 -19.01 10.95
CA ASP A 277 -14.87 -19.18 12.28
C ASP A 277 -13.40 -18.83 12.35
N LEU A 278 -13.04 -18.05 13.38
CA LEU A 278 -11.67 -17.68 13.67
C LEU A 278 -11.15 -18.53 14.82
N TYR A 279 -10.03 -19.22 14.59
CA TYR A 279 -9.29 -19.96 15.60
C TYR A 279 -7.93 -19.30 15.85
N HIS A 280 -7.62 -19.04 17.12
CA HIS A 280 -6.32 -18.59 17.58
C HIS A 280 -5.84 -19.50 18.70
N ARG A 281 -4.60 -20.01 18.61
CA ARG A 281 -4.03 -20.98 19.56
C ARG A 281 -4.96 -22.19 19.83
N GLN A 282 -5.50 -22.76 18.74
CA GLN A 282 -6.42 -23.90 18.74
C GLN A 282 -7.78 -23.65 19.42
N ARG A 283 -8.11 -22.41 19.80
CA ARG A 283 -9.41 -22.06 20.39
C ARG A 283 -10.20 -21.18 19.44
N LYS A 284 -11.49 -21.48 19.29
CA LYS A 284 -12.43 -20.63 18.57
C LYS A 284 -12.64 -19.32 19.33
N ILE A 285 -12.61 -18.21 18.60
CA ILE A 285 -13.00 -16.90 19.14
C ILE A 285 -14.51 -16.75 18.95
N GLU A 286 -15.22 -16.91 20.06
CA GLU A 286 -16.67 -16.91 20.08
C GLU A 286 -17.28 -15.53 19.79
N TRP A 287 -18.45 -15.53 19.16
CA TRP A 287 -19.23 -14.31 18.91
C TRP A 287 -19.48 -13.50 20.19
N GLY A 288 -19.66 -14.18 21.33
CA GLY A 288 -19.87 -13.56 22.64
C GLY A 288 -18.73 -12.64 23.08
N ALA A 289 -17.51 -12.80 22.55
CA ALA A 289 -16.39 -11.90 22.80
C ALA A 289 -16.59 -10.51 22.15
N ILE A 290 -17.36 -10.45 21.05
CA ILE A 290 -17.67 -9.20 20.31
C ILE A 290 -19.02 -8.65 20.73
N ALA A 291 -20.01 -9.52 20.98
CA ALA A 291 -21.38 -9.16 21.32
C ALA A 291 -21.52 -8.15 22.46
N LYS A 292 -20.60 -8.19 23.44
CA LYS A 292 -20.57 -7.24 24.58
C LYS A 292 -20.35 -5.78 24.18
N ARG A 293 -19.94 -5.52 22.94
CA ARG A 293 -19.60 -4.18 22.43
C ARG A 293 -20.78 -3.47 21.77
N LEU A 294 -21.88 -4.15 21.49
CA LEU A 294 -23.05 -3.56 20.83
C LEU A 294 -24.36 -4.00 21.49
N PRO A 295 -25.37 -3.11 21.60
CA PRO A 295 -26.67 -3.44 22.21
C PRO A 295 -27.62 -4.21 21.26
N PHE A 296 -27.14 -4.67 20.10
CA PHE A 296 -27.97 -5.25 19.04
C PHE A 296 -27.88 -6.79 18.98
N GLY A 297 -28.94 -7.44 18.47
CA GLY A 297 -28.92 -8.87 18.14
C GLY A 297 -28.04 -9.20 16.91
N ARG A 298 -27.70 -10.49 16.74
CA ARG A 298 -26.70 -10.99 15.75
C ARG A 298 -26.80 -10.37 14.35
N ASN A 299 -27.98 -10.36 13.73
CA ASN A 299 -28.14 -9.86 12.35
C ASN A 299 -27.86 -8.36 12.23
N LYS A 300 -28.32 -7.57 13.20
CA LYS A 300 -28.07 -6.13 13.23
C LYS A 300 -26.58 -5.82 13.49
N SER A 301 -25.91 -6.64 14.31
CA SER A 301 -24.46 -6.55 14.50
C SER A 301 -23.70 -6.90 13.21
N GLY A 302 -24.13 -7.94 12.48
CA GLY A 302 -23.55 -8.31 11.19
C GLY A 302 -23.62 -7.17 10.17
N LEU A 303 -24.80 -6.56 10.01
CA LEU A 303 -24.97 -5.40 9.12
C LEU A 303 -24.13 -4.19 9.55
N HIS A 304 -24.04 -3.95 10.86
CA HIS A 304 -23.20 -2.87 11.40
C HIS A 304 -21.73 -3.07 11.04
N TYR A 305 -21.17 -4.27 11.26
CA TYR A 305 -19.78 -4.57 10.93
C TYR A 305 -19.52 -4.64 9.43
N ARG A 306 -20.51 -5.05 8.64
CA ARG A 306 -20.45 -4.98 7.17
C ARG A 306 -20.27 -3.54 6.70
N ASN A 307 -21.08 -2.62 7.20
CA ASN A 307 -20.94 -1.20 6.84
C ASN A 307 -19.58 -0.63 7.27
N GLN A 308 -19.09 -0.97 8.47
CA GLN A 308 -17.75 -0.57 8.91
C GLN A 308 -16.65 -1.12 8.00
N LEU A 309 -16.74 -2.40 7.61
CA LEU A 309 -15.81 -3.01 6.68
C LEU A 309 -15.83 -2.27 5.34
N TYR A 310 -17.01 -1.98 4.80
CA TYR A 310 -17.16 -1.36 3.49
C TYR A 310 -16.58 0.05 3.44
N HIS A 311 -16.66 0.80 4.54
CA HIS A 311 -16.01 2.11 4.67
C HIS A 311 -14.48 2.05 4.70
N ARG A 312 -13.88 0.89 5.05
CA ARG A 312 -12.42 0.71 5.05
C ARG A 312 -11.87 0.28 3.69
N LEU A 313 -12.71 -0.31 2.84
CA LEU A 313 -12.29 -0.84 1.54
C LEU A 313 -12.17 0.27 0.48
N SER A 314 -11.25 0.08 -0.47
CA SER A 314 -11.23 0.92 -1.68
C SER A 314 -12.50 0.72 -2.51
N GLN A 315 -12.88 1.74 -3.28
CA GLN A 315 -14.04 1.67 -4.18
C GLN A 315 -13.93 0.53 -5.18
N LYS A 316 -12.72 0.29 -5.72
CA LYS A 316 -12.43 -0.81 -6.64
C LYS A 316 -12.69 -2.18 -5.99
N THR A 317 -12.19 -2.38 -4.78
CA THR A 317 -12.37 -3.63 -4.03
C THR A 317 -13.83 -3.82 -3.64
N LEU A 318 -14.50 -2.77 -3.18
CA LEU A 318 -15.91 -2.80 -2.84
C LEU A 318 -16.79 -3.19 -4.04
N GLN A 319 -16.55 -2.59 -5.21
CA GLN A 319 -17.29 -2.93 -6.42
C GLN A 319 -17.12 -4.41 -6.80
N ARG A 320 -15.88 -4.92 -6.78
CA ARG A 320 -15.59 -6.32 -7.09
C ARG A 320 -16.19 -7.27 -6.05
N LEU A 321 -16.20 -6.88 -4.77
CA LEU A 321 -16.82 -7.64 -3.69
C LEU A 321 -18.33 -7.77 -3.91
N LEU A 322 -19.01 -6.67 -4.27
CA LEU A 322 -20.44 -6.65 -4.58
C LEU A 322 -20.77 -7.48 -5.82
N GLU A 323 -19.90 -7.52 -6.83
CA GLU A 323 -20.05 -8.39 -8.00
C GLU A 323 -20.01 -9.87 -7.61
N LEU A 324 -19.08 -10.30 -6.76
CA LEU A 324 -19.01 -11.67 -6.24
C LEU A 324 -20.23 -12.02 -5.37
N GLU A 325 -20.77 -11.05 -4.64
CA GLU A 325 -21.97 -11.29 -3.81
C GLU A 325 -23.25 -11.46 -4.65
N LYS A 326 -23.32 -10.88 -5.85
CA LYS A 326 -24.47 -11.11 -6.75
C LYS A 326 -24.63 -12.57 -7.13
N SER A 327 -23.53 -13.30 -7.35
CA SER A 327 -23.55 -14.75 -7.62
C SER A 327 -24.06 -15.58 -6.44
N LEU A 328 -23.98 -15.07 -5.20
CA LEU A 328 -24.52 -15.73 -4.01
C LEU A 328 -26.04 -15.51 -3.86
N LEU A 329 -26.59 -14.52 -4.56
CA LEU A 329 -28.00 -14.10 -4.46
C LEU A 329 -28.87 -14.61 -5.61
N THR A 330 -28.30 -15.38 -6.56
CA THR A 330 -28.99 -15.76 -7.81
C THR A 330 -29.75 -17.08 -7.75
N ASN A 331 -30.01 -17.63 -6.56
CA ASN A 331 -30.87 -18.79 -6.35
C ASN A 331 -32.03 -18.46 -5.39
#